data_AF-A0A382H1S6-F1
#
_entry.id   AF-A0A382H1S6-F1
#
_cell.length_a   1.000
_cell.length_b   1.000
_cell.length_c   1.000
_cell.angle_alpha   90.00
_cell.angle_beta   90.00
_cell.angle_gamma   90.00
#
_symmetry.space_group_name_H-M   'P 1'
#
loop_
_entity.id
_entity.type
_entity.pdbx_description
1 polymer ?
#
loop_
_entity_poly.entity_id
_entity_poly.type
_entity_poly.pdbx_seq_one_letter_code
_entity_poly.pdbx_strand_id
1 'polypeptide(L)'
;MTSSKNFKYKILLFFLISTTYSNSNLKIYPIFFSTYNSSGGEWHYEDKPISINGFGLGARTVLDNWSIEAQYIQIGLFGNINDDIMNFSSNQSFPYIDGSKDADGYWNEYATTKISYNKKSYRFDVGKFDRHWGPGLRAIQISNKPPSYPQFGFEWQINDNLQLTYFHGFLKSNIPDTSFSIYYQNQFSKRSLNISRSIAAHR
;
A
#
# COMPACT_ATOMS: atom_id res chain seq x y z
N MET A 1 -33.85 15.18 -24.77
CA MET A 1 -34.10 13.76 -24.38
C MET A 1 -33.28 12.83 -25.28
N THR A 2 -31.94 12.88 -25.17
CA THR A 2 -30.99 12.14 -26.06
C THR A 2 -29.78 11.56 -25.31
N SER A 3 -29.65 11.81 -24.00
CA SER A 3 -28.50 11.39 -23.19
C SER A 3 -28.47 9.88 -22.86
N SER A 4 -29.65 9.24 -22.77
CA SER A 4 -29.77 7.82 -22.35
C SER A 4 -29.16 6.82 -23.36
N LYS A 5 -29.23 7.09 -24.67
CA LYS A 5 -28.70 6.17 -25.69
C LYS A 5 -27.18 6.06 -25.61
N ASN A 6 -26.47 7.18 -25.46
CA ASN A 6 -25.00 7.21 -25.35
C ASN A 6 -24.47 6.51 -24.09
N PHE A 7 -25.23 6.52 -23.00
CA PHE A 7 -24.85 5.83 -21.77
C PHE A 7 -24.88 4.30 -21.93
N LYS A 8 -25.89 3.76 -22.63
CA LYS A 8 -26.00 2.32 -22.90
C LYS A 8 -24.83 1.80 -23.75
N TYR A 9 -24.41 2.56 -24.78
CA TYR A 9 -23.26 2.19 -25.60
C TYR A 9 -21.93 2.23 -24.82
N LYS A 10 -21.78 3.18 -23.89
CA LYS A 10 -20.60 3.23 -22.99
C LYS A 10 -20.54 2.03 -22.06
N ILE A 11 -21.67 1.60 -21.49
CA ILE A 11 -21.76 0.38 -20.67
C ILE A 11 -21.43 -0.86 -21.51
N LEU A 12 -22.01 -0.96 -22.71
CA LEU A 12 -21.76 -2.09 -23.62
C LEU A 12 -20.28 -2.17 -24.02
N LEU A 13 -19.65 -1.03 -24.29
CA LEU A 13 -18.22 -0.94 -24.59
C LEU A 13 -17.37 -1.41 -23.39
N PHE A 14 -17.75 -1.03 -22.17
CA PHE A 14 -17.09 -1.49 -20.94
C PHE A 14 -17.18 -3.02 -20.76
N PHE A 15 -18.34 -3.61 -21.09
CA PHE A 15 -18.54 -5.07 -21.08
C PHE A 15 -17.81 -5.79 -22.24
N LEU A 16 -17.67 -5.18 -23.41
CA LEU A 16 -16.92 -5.74 -24.54
C LEU A 16 -15.41 -5.70 -24.30
N ILE A 17 -14.91 -4.65 -23.65
CA ILE A 17 -13.52 -4.58 -23.21
C ILE A 17 -13.28 -5.65 -22.12
N SER A 18 -14.14 -5.77 -21.12
CA SER A 18 -13.94 -6.77 -20.05
C SER A 18 -13.93 -8.23 -20.57
N THR A 19 -14.75 -8.55 -21.57
CA THR A 19 -14.80 -9.89 -22.17
C THR A 19 -13.59 -10.21 -23.04
N THR A 20 -13.01 -9.24 -23.74
CA THR A 20 -11.80 -9.45 -24.55
C THR A 20 -10.51 -9.62 -23.71
N TYR A 21 -10.46 -9.04 -22.50
CA TYR A 21 -9.36 -9.25 -21.55
C TYR A 21 -9.52 -10.51 -20.68
N SER A 22 -10.68 -11.19 -20.72
CA SER A 22 -10.98 -12.34 -19.85
C SER A 22 -10.09 -13.58 -20.09
N ASN A 23 -9.41 -13.67 -21.24
CA ASN A 23 -8.46 -14.76 -21.55
C ASN A 23 -6.99 -14.40 -21.24
N SER A 24 -6.73 -13.24 -20.64
CA SER A 24 -5.38 -12.84 -20.28
C SER A 24 -5.02 -13.30 -18.86
N ASN A 25 -3.75 -13.64 -18.63
CA ASN A 25 -3.24 -13.86 -17.26
C ASN A 25 -3.33 -12.60 -16.39
N LEU A 26 -3.67 -11.45 -16.98
CA LEU A 26 -3.89 -10.18 -16.31
C LEU A 26 -5.32 -10.10 -15.78
N LYS A 27 -5.44 -10.05 -14.45
CA LYS A 27 -6.68 -9.80 -13.72
C LYS A 27 -6.64 -8.39 -13.18
N ILE A 28 -7.59 -7.56 -13.62
CA ILE A 28 -7.83 -6.22 -13.07
C ILE A 28 -9.14 -6.28 -12.29
N TYR A 29 -9.15 -5.75 -11.08
CA TYR A 29 -10.34 -5.77 -10.22
C TYR A 29 -10.48 -4.45 -9.47
N PRO A 30 -11.72 -3.96 -9.27
CA PRO A 30 -11.95 -2.79 -8.47
C PRO A 30 -11.85 -3.12 -6.97
N ILE A 31 -11.46 -2.12 -6.18
CA ILE A 31 -11.42 -2.19 -4.73
C ILE A 31 -12.32 -1.07 -4.21
N PHE A 32 -13.32 -1.41 -3.40
CA PHE A 32 -14.16 -0.44 -2.70
C PHE A 32 -14.38 -0.90 -1.27
N PHE A 33 -14.30 0.03 -0.32
CA PHE A 33 -14.67 -0.25 1.07
C PHE A 33 -15.19 1.02 1.74
N SER A 34 -15.99 0.83 2.78
CA SER A 34 -16.44 1.88 3.68
C SER A 34 -16.43 1.32 5.10
N THR A 35 -15.89 2.09 6.03
CA THR A 35 -15.79 1.72 7.44
C THR A 35 -16.19 2.91 8.27
N TYR A 36 -17.06 2.68 9.25
CA TYR A 36 -17.51 3.70 10.19
C TYR A 36 -17.17 3.25 11.61
N ASN A 37 -16.58 4.14 12.39
CA ASN A 37 -16.34 3.91 13.80
C ASN A 37 -16.95 5.05 14.60
N SER A 38 -17.94 4.75 15.45
CA SER A 38 -18.71 5.75 16.20
C SER A 38 -17.91 6.42 17.32
N SER A 39 -16.87 5.75 17.83
CA SER A 39 -16.11 6.16 19.03
C SER A 39 -14.64 6.44 18.74
N GLY A 40 -14.31 6.79 17.48
CA GLY A 40 -12.94 6.99 17.00
C GLY A 40 -12.16 5.68 16.81
N GLY A 41 -12.27 4.78 17.77
CA GLY A 41 -11.59 3.48 17.77
C GLY A 41 -10.09 3.63 17.93
N GLU A 42 -9.31 2.77 17.25
CA GLU A 42 -7.85 2.88 17.28
C GLU A 42 -7.33 4.15 16.54
N TRP A 43 -8.19 4.86 15.80
CA TRP A 43 -7.79 6.01 14.98
C TRP A 43 -7.73 7.33 15.74
N HIS A 44 -8.38 7.46 16.89
CA HIS A 44 -8.31 8.69 17.66
C HIS A 44 -8.50 8.40 19.14
N TYR A 45 -7.79 9.12 20.01
CA TYR A 45 -7.99 9.04 21.46
C TYR A 45 -9.29 9.71 21.93
N GLU A 46 -10.02 10.39 21.04
CA GLU A 46 -11.25 11.11 21.36
C GLU A 46 -12.43 10.26 20.91
N ASP A 47 -13.47 10.20 21.75
CA ASP A 47 -14.70 9.47 21.48
C ASP A 47 -15.57 10.22 20.45
N LYS A 48 -15.10 10.23 19.20
CA LYS A 48 -15.73 10.96 18.09
C LYS A 48 -15.82 10.09 16.84
N PRO A 49 -16.91 10.22 16.06
CA PRO A 49 -17.12 9.36 14.91
C PRO A 49 -16.13 9.66 13.78
N ILE A 50 -15.67 8.60 13.13
CA ILE A 50 -14.85 8.65 11.91
C ILE A 50 -15.42 7.73 10.83
N SER A 51 -15.38 8.21 9.59
CA SER A 51 -15.70 7.43 8.39
C SER A 51 -14.47 7.33 7.49
N ILE A 52 -14.14 6.12 7.07
CA ILE A 52 -13.04 5.80 6.17
C ILE A 52 -13.64 5.15 4.92
N ASN A 53 -13.46 5.79 3.78
CA ASN A 53 -13.95 5.27 2.50
C ASN A 53 -12.76 5.08 1.56
N GLY A 54 -12.70 3.94 0.89
CA GLY A 54 -11.65 3.65 -0.08
C GLY A 54 -12.22 3.25 -1.42
N PHE A 55 -11.60 3.74 -2.49
CA PHE A 55 -11.84 3.29 -3.85
C PHE A 55 -10.52 3.11 -4.59
N GLY A 56 -10.41 2.11 -5.44
CA GLY A 56 -9.15 1.77 -6.07
C GLY A 56 -9.23 0.69 -7.11
N LEU A 57 -8.06 0.31 -7.61
CA LEU A 57 -7.87 -0.76 -8.59
C LEU A 57 -6.71 -1.65 -8.14
N GLY A 58 -6.92 -2.95 -8.24
CA GLY A 58 -5.88 -3.96 -8.16
C GLY A 58 -5.65 -4.59 -9.52
N ALA A 59 -4.40 -4.96 -9.79
CA ALA A 59 -4.00 -5.70 -10.98
C ALA A 59 -3.03 -6.82 -10.59
N ARG A 60 -3.25 -8.02 -11.13
CA ARG A 60 -2.37 -9.17 -10.95
C ARG A 60 -2.14 -9.86 -12.27
N THR A 61 -0.89 -10.21 -12.57
CA THR A 61 -0.55 -11.04 -13.72
C THR A 61 0.49 -12.08 -13.38
N VAL A 62 0.47 -13.18 -14.14
CA VAL A 62 1.49 -14.23 -14.12
C VAL A 62 1.99 -14.43 -15.55
N LEU A 63 3.28 -14.25 -15.76
CA LEU A 63 3.97 -14.34 -17.05
C LEU A 63 5.15 -15.31 -16.87
N ASP A 64 4.95 -16.57 -17.27
CA ASP A 64 5.88 -17.67 -17.02
C ASP A 64 6.25 -17.79 -15.53
N ASN A 65 7.49 -17.45 -15.20
CA ASN A 65 8.04 -17.49 -13.84
C ASN A 65 7.81 -16.17 -13.08
N TRP A 66 7.33 -15.11 -13.76
CA TRP A 66 7.08 -13.82 -13.14
C TRP A 66 5.65 -13.73 -12.62
N SER A 67 5.48 -13.19 -11.42
CA SER A 67 4.20 -12.72 -10.90
C SER A 67 4.32 -11.25 -10.53
N ILE A 68 3.38 -10.45 -11.01
CA ILE A 68 3.29 -9.03 -10.71
C ILE A 68 1.95 -8.78 -10.07
N GLU A 69 1.95 -8.11 -8.92
CA GLU A 69 0.78 -7.66 -8.20
C GLU A 69 0.93 -6.18 -7.88
N ALA A 70 -0.08 -5.39 -8.20
CA ALA A 70 -0.10 -3.97 -7.92
C ALA A 70 -1.50 -3.54 -7.47
N GLN A 71 -1.55 -2.55 -6.60
CA GLN A 71 -2.79 -1.93 -6.17
C GLN A 71 -2.57 -0.45 -5.92
N TYR A 72 -3.60 0.33 -6.23
CA TYR A 72 -3.71 1.74 -5.93
C TYR A 72 -5.10 2.00 -5.36
N ILE A 73 -5.17 2.67 -4.22
CA ILE A 73 -6.41 2.98 -3.51
C ILE A 73 -6.36 4.43 -3.05
N GLN A 74 -7.35 5.21 -3.45
CA GLN A 74 -7.64 6.51 -2.87
C GLN A 74 -8.49 6.30 -1.61
N ILE A 75 -8.10 6.92 -0.51
CA ILE A 75 -8.76 6.78 0.79
C ILE A 75 -9.20 8.16 1.26
N GLY A 76 -10.49 8.33 1.46
CA GLY A 76 -11.11 9.50 2.06
C GLY A 76 -11.41 9.26 3.53
N LEU A 77 -10.97 10.20 4.36
CA LEU A 77 -11.10 10.22 5.80
C LEU A 77 -12.00 11.40 6.18
N PHE A 78 -13.14 11.12 6.80
CA PHE A 78 -14.16 12.12 7.17
C PHE A 78 -14.52 12.04 8.65
N GLY A 79 -14.73 13.19 9.29
CA GLY A 79 -15.02 13.32 10.71
C GLY A 79 -14.06 14.28 11.41
N ASN A 80 -13.93 14.16 12.74
CA ASN A 80 -12.96 14.95 13.49
C ASN A 80 -11.56 14.33 13.34
N ILE A 81 -10.84 14.75 12.31
CA ILE A 81 -9.55 14.20 11.92
C ILE A 81 -8.50 15.29 12.02
N ASN A 82 -7.32 14.92 12.49
CA ASN A 82 -6.13 15.74 12.52
C ASN A 82 -4.94 14.91 12.01
N ASP A 83 -3.79 15.55 11.87
CA ASP A 83 -2.56 14.90 11.38
C ASP A 83 -2.06 13.78 12.33
N ASP A 84 -2.56 13.75 13.58
CA ASP A 84 -2.17 12.81 14.64
C ASP A 84 -3.02 11.53 14.70
N ILE A 85 -4.04 11.40 13.84
CA ILE A 85 -4.95 10.24 13.76
C ILE A 85 -4.21 8.89 13.65
N MET A 86 -2.99 8.87 13.11
CA MET A 86 -2.22 7.64 13.01
C MET A 86 -1.37 7.36 14.25
N ASN A 87 -1.19 8.29 15.19
CA ASN A 87 -0.25 8.11 16.31
C ASN A 87 -0.65 6.94 17.24
N PHE A 88 -1.95 6.65 17.35
CA PHE A 88 -2.48 5.65 18.27
C PHE A 88 -3.01 4.38 17.58
N SER A 89 -3.13 4.40 16.25
CA SER A 89 -3.72 3.30 15.49
C SER A 89 -2.76 2.15 15.30
N SER A 90 -3.23 0.93 15.50
CA SER A 90 -2.46 -0.26 15.11
C SER A 90 -2.39 -0.41 13.58
N ASN A 91 -3.31 0.26 12.87
CA ASN A 91 -3.33 0.41 11.42
C ASN A 91 -2.43 1.59 11.01
N GLN A 92 -1.14 1.49 11.33
CA GLN A 92 -0.10 2.38 10.83
C GLN A 92 0.03 2.17 9.33
N SER A 93 -0.71 2.92 8.54
CA SER A 93 -0.55 2.93 7.10
C SER A 93 -1.11 4.22 6.54
N PHE A 94 -0.91 4.41 5.25
CA PHE A 94 -1.31 5.56 4.43
C PHE A 94 -0.21 6.62 4.29
N PRO A 95 0.42 6.71 3.11
CA PRO A 95 1.43 7.73 2.85
C PRO A 95 0.75 9.09 2.79
N TYR A 96 1.01 9.91 3.81
CA TYR A 96 0.66 11.33 3.93
C TYR A 96 -0.85 11.67 3.98
N ILE A 97 -1.26 12.21 5.12
CA ILE A 97 -2.56 12.84 5.30
C ILE A 97 -2.45 14.22 4.65
N ASP A 98 -3.12 14.45 3.52
CA ASP A 98 -3.26 15.79 2.94
C ASP A 98 -4.69 16.30 3.20
N GLY A 99 -4.79 17.52 3.70
CA GLY A 99 -6.07 18.20 3.79
C GLY A 99 -6.58 18.41 2.37
N SER A 100 -7.82 17.99 2.09
CA SER A 100 -8.34 18.21 0.75
C SER A 100 -8.47 19.71 0.50
N LYS A 101 -7.96 20.16 -0.66
CA LYS A 101 -8.03 21.57 -1.06
C LYS A 101 -9.44 22.00 -1.46
N ASP A 102 -10.32 21.04 -1.76
CA ASP A 102 -11.61 21.26 -2.43
C ASP A 102 -12.83 20.81 -1.59
N ALA A 103 -12.62 20.23 -0.40
CA ALA A 103 -13.65 19.72 0.50
C ALA A 103 -13.12 19.44 1.91
N ASP A 104 -13.99 19.50 2.92
CA ASP A 104 -13.67 19.14 4.30
C ASP A 104 -13.32 17.65 4.41
N GLY A 105 -12.20 17.37 5.08
CA GLY A 105 -11.69 16.02 5.28
C GLY A 105 -10.28 15.82 4.74
N TYR A 106 -9.75 14.62 4.96
CA TYR A 106 -8.39 14.27 4.61
C TYR A 106 -8.37 13.14 3.59
N TRP A 107 -7.42 13.20 2.67
CA TRP A 107 -7.25 12.18 1.65
C TRP A 107 -5.85 11.62 1.69
N ASN A 108 -5.75 10.35 1.31
CA ASN A 108 -4.50 9.61 1.31
C ASN A 108 -4.51 8.55 0.20
N GLU A 109 -3.32 8.15 -0.25
CA GLU A 109 -3.14 7.28 -1.41
C GLU A 109 -2.38 6.01 -1.05
N TYR A 110 -3.02 4.84 -1.05
CA TYR A 110 -2.32 3.60 -0.81
C TYR A 110 -1.90 2.93 -2.12
N ALA A 111 -0.59 2.90 -2.38
CA ALA A 111 -0.02 2.22 -3.55
C ALA A 111 1.00 1.14 -3.15
N THR A 112 0.87 -0.07 -3.69
CA THR A 112 1.86 -1.15 -3.52
C THR A 112 2.07 -1.89 -4.82
N THR A 113 3.28 -2.39 -5.00
CA THR A 113 3.65 -3.26 -6.10
C THR A 113 4.59 -4.34 -5.59
N LYS A 114 4.33 -5.59 -5.95
CA LYS A 114 5.20 -6.74 -5.74
C LYS A 114 5.49 -7.41 -7.07
N ILE A 115 6.76 -7.53 -7.41
CA ILE A 115 7.24 -8.31 -8.54
C ILE A 115 7.98 -9.51 -7.97
N SER A 116 7.60 -10.70 -8.40
CA SER A 116 8.16 -11.96 -7.92
C SER A 116 8.64 -12.81 -9.09
N TYR A 117 9.87 -13.30 -9.06
CA TYR A 117 10.35 -14.36 -9.94
C TYR A 117 10.31 -15.70 -9.20
N ASN A 118 9.60 -16.68 -9.73
CA ASN A 118 9.29 -17.94 -9.06
C ASN A 118 9.83 -19.12 -9.86
N LYS A 119 10.70 -19.91 -9.24
CA LYS A 119 11.15 -21.22 -9.71
C LYS A 119 10.94 -22.24 -8.61
N LYS A 120 11.04 -23.53 -8.95
CA LYS A 120 10.86 -24.62 -7.98
C LYS A 120 11.77 -24.46 -6.75
N SER A 121 13.03 -24.10 -6.96
CA SER A 121 14.03 -24.04 -5.89
C SER A 121 14.31 -22.63 -5.37
N TYR A 122 13.83 -21.58 -6.03
CA TYR A 122 14.12 -20.21 -5.60
C TYR A 122 13.01 -19.23 -5.99
N ARG A 123 12.80 -18.25 -5.12
CA ARG A 123 11.93 -17.10 -5.37
C ARG A 123 12.71 -15.82 -5.11
N PHE A 124 12.53 -14.82 -5.96
CA PHE A 124 13.01 -13.46 -5.72
C PHE A 124 11.82 -12.52 -5.69
N ASP A 125 11.77 -11.61 -4.73
CA ASP A 125 10.70 -10.63 -4.60
C ASP A 125 11.31 -9.22 -4.57
N VAL A 126 10.69 -8.25 -5.24
CA VAL A 126 11.06 -6.82 -5.18
C VAL A 126 9.82 -5.94 -5.27
N GLY A 127 9.84 -4.81 -4.58
CA GLY A 127 8.82 -3.77 -4.67
C GLY A 127 8.45 -3.18 -3.32
N LYS A 128 7.29 -2.54 -3.23
CA LYS A 128 6.72 -2.02 -1.99
C LYS A 128 5.46 -2.82 -1.69
N PHE A 129 5.49 -3.68 -0.67
CA PHE A 129 4.38 -4.56 -0.29
C PHE A 129 4.49 -4.94 1.18
N ASP A 130 3.45 -5.55 1.73
CA ASP A 130 3.45 -6.03 3.12
C ASP A 130 4.09 -7.42 3.20
N ARG A 131 5.08 -7.58 4.09
CA ARG A 131 5.72 -8.87 4.35
C ARG A 131 5.09 -9.52 5.59
N HIS A 132 4.93 -10.83 5.54
CA HIS A 132 4.42 -11.61 6.66
C HIS A 132 5.21 -12.90 6.80
N TRP A 133 5.86 -13.10 7.95
CA TRP A 133 6.61 -14.30 8.32
C TRP A 133 6.12 -14.81 9.67
N GLY A 134 5.52 -16.00 9.66
CA GLY A 134 5.12 -16.74 10.85
C GLY A 134 3.66 -17.17 10.78
N PRO A 135 3.18 -17.90 11.80
CA PRO A 135 1.79 -18.30 11.90
C PRO A 135 0.92 -17.17 12.49
N GLY A 136 -0.37 -17.19 12.15
CA GLY A 136 -1.39 -16.29 12.71
C GLY A 136 -1.54 -14.95 11.97
N LEU A 137 -2.52 -14.15 12.37
CA LEU A 137 -2.81 -12.85 11.72
C LEU A 137 -1.74 -11.79 12.03
N ARG A 138 -1.15 -11.87 13.23
CA ARG A 138 -0.12 -10.94 13.73
C ARG A 138 1.12 -11.74 14.15
N ALA A 139 1.94 -12.11 13.17
CA ALA A 139 3.13 -12.90 13.44
C ALA A 139 4.19 -12.10 14.24
N ILE A 140 4.86 -12.78 15.17
CA ILE A 140 5.88 -12.18 16.04
C ILE A 140 7.15 -11.82 15.24
N GLN A 141 7.52 -12.64 14.25
CA GLN A 141 8.76 -12.44 13.48
C GLN A 141 8.64 -11.25 12.54
N ILE A 142 7.74 -11.31 11.55
CA ILE A 142 7.40 -10.19 10.67
C ILE A 142 5.90 -10.24 10.45
N SER A 143 5.18 -9.19 10.80
CA SER A 143 3.73 -9.07 10.53
C SER A 143 3.46 -8.03 9.46
N ASN A 144 2.23 -8.01 8.97
CA ASN A 144 1.67 -6.97 8.11
C ASN A 144 1.11 -5.77 8.90
N LYS A 145 1.53 -5.58 10.17
CA LYS A 145 1.16 -4.42 10.97
C LYS A 145 1.82 -3.11 10.50
N PRO A 146 3.14 -3.05 10.21
CA PRO A 146 3.76 -1.82 9.74
C PRO A 146 3.33 -1.50 8.29
N PRO A 147 3.39 -0.22 7.87
CA PRO A 147 3.09 0.16 6.50
C PRO A 147 4.04 -0.54 5.52
N SER A 148 3.56 -0.85 4.32
CA SER A 148 4.41 -1.33 3.24
C SER A 148 5.56 -0.36 2.93
N TYR A 149 6.74 -0.92 2.72
CA TYR A 149 7.96 -0.19 2.39
C TYR A 149 8.70 -0.86 1.22
N PRO A 150 9.52 -0.11 0.47
CA PRO A 150 10.37 -0.69 -0.56
C PRO A 150 11.28 -1.77 0.03
N GLN A 151 11.28 -2.93 -0.59
CA GLN A 151 12.05 -4.08 -0.13
C GLN A 151 12.38 -5.01 -1.29
N PHE A 152 13.40 -5.83 -1.08
CA PHE A 152 13.71 -6.97 -1.91
C PHE A 152 14.06 -8.17 -1.03
N GLY A 153 13.90 -9.37 -1.55
CA GLY A 153 14.26 -10.58 -0.84
C GLY A 153 14.34 -11.79 -1.73
N PHE A 154 14.79 -12.89 -1.16
CA PHE A 154 14.83 -14.17 -1.84
C PHE A 154 14.48 -15.31 -0.89
N GLU A 155 13.98 -16.38 -1.48
CA GLU A 155 13.84 -17.68 -0.86
C GLU A 155 14.63 -18.68 -1.70
N TRP A 156 15.41 -19.53 -1.04
CA TRP A 156 16.17 -20.59 -1.68
C TRP A 156 15.92 -21.90 -0.93
N GLN A 157 15.27 -22.84 -1.60
CA GLN A 157 15.15 -24.21 -1.16
C GLN A 157 16.46 -24.94 -1.48
N ILE A 158 17.30 -25.11 -0.45
CA ILE A 158 18.61 -25.75 -0.55
C ILE A 158 18.43 -27.27 -0.74
N ASN A 159 17.48 -27.85 0.01
CA ASN A 159 16.98 -29.21 -0.18
C ASN A 159 15.54 -29.32 0.37
N ASP A 160 14.97 -30.52 0.39
CA ASP A 160 13.58 -30.73 0.83
C ASP A 160 13.31 -30.36 2.30
N ASN A 161 14.35 -30.30 3.13
CA ASN A 161 14.26 -30.03 4.57
C ASN A 161 14.88 -28.68 4.98
N LEU A 162 15.50 -27.95 4.05
CA LEU A 162 16.23 -26.72 4.35
C LEU A 162 15.90 -25.62 3.33
N GLN A 163 15.31 -24.55 3.83
CA GLN A 163 15.01 -23.35 3.07
C GLN A 163 15.66 -22.15 3.75
N LEU A 164 16.39 -21.35 2.96
CA LEU A 164 16.86 -20.04 3.38
C LEU A 164 15.90 -18.97 2.85
N THR A 165 15.44 -18.10 3.73
CA THR A 165 14.70 -16.89 3.37
C THR A 165 15.51 -15.67 3.80
N TYR A 166 15.61 -14.65 2.96
CA TYR A 166 16.23 -13.38 3.29
C TYR A 166 15.43 -12.20 2.72
N PHE A 167 15.42 -11.06 3.40
CA PHE A 167 15.00 -9.81 2.79
C PHE A 167 15.73 -8.61 3.38
N HIS A 168 15.71 -7.51 2.62
CA HIS A 168 16.14 -6.19 3.04
C HIS A 168 15.06 -5.16 2.66
N GLY A 169 14.72 -4.28 3.59
CA GLY A 169 13.72 -3.22 3.43
C GLY A 169 14.28 -1.85 3.78
N PHE A 170 13.78 -0.82 3.09
CA PHE A 170 14.14 0.59 3.31
C PHE A 170 12.99 1.28 4.05
N LEU A 171 13.24 1.69 5.29
CA LEU A 171 12.22 2.23 6.17
C LEU A 171 12.25 3.76 6.16
N LYS A 172 11.06 4.37 6.30
CA LYS A 172 10.95 5.81 6.55
C LYS A 172 11.05 6.04 8.05
N SER A 173 12.12 6.70 8.52
CA SER A 173 12.35 6.90 9.95
C SER A 173 11.45 7.93 10.60
N ASN A 174 10.93 8.89 9.83
CA ASN A 174 10.28 10.11 10.32
C ASN A 174 11.14 10.93 11.31
N ILE A 175 12.47 10.72 11.32
CA ILE A 175 13.41 11.50 12.13
C ILE A 175 14.13 12.47 11.18
N PRO A 176 13.93 13.80 11.31
CA PRO A 176 14.62 14.79 10.51
C PRO A 176 16.15 14.65 10.64
N ASP A 177 16.84 14.66 9.50
CA ASP A 177 18.29 14.69 9.44
C ASP A 177 18.76 16.13 9.26
N THR A 178 19.36 16.70 10.30
CA THR A 178 19.85 18.08 10.29
C THR A 178 21.25 18.21 9.68
N SER A 179 21.97 17.10 9.44
CA SER A 179 23.36 17.13 8.96
C SER A 179 23.51 17.78 7.57
N PHE A 180 22.48 17.66 6.73
CA PHE A 180 22.42 18.27 5.40
C PHE A 180 21.50 19.50 5.31
N SER A 181 20.98 19.98 6.45
CA SER A 181 20.04 21.11 6.48
C SER A 181 20.59 22.36 5.79
N ILE A 182 21.91 22.60 5.89
CA ILE A 182 22.59 23.74 5.24
C ILE A 182 22.43 23.78 3.71
N TYR A 183 22.25 22.63 3.06
CA TYR A 183 22.10 22.55 1.60
C TYR A 183 20.64 22.70 1.14
N TYR A 184 19.68 22.47 2.04
CA TYR A 184 18.25 22.40 1.74
C TYR A 184 17.40 23.40 2.52
N GLN A 185 18.01 24.30 3.29
CA GLN A 185 17.38 25.47 3.89
C GLN A 185 17.84 26.73 3.16
N ASN A 186 17.41 26.89 1.90
CA ASN A 186 17.68 28.09 1.10
C ASN A 186 16.37 28.72 0.61
N GLN A 187 16.45 29.85 -0.09
CA GLN A 187 15.24 30.56 -0.55
C GLN A 187 14.44 29.80 -1.63
N PHE A 188 14.99 28.72 -2.19
CA PHE A 188 14.39 27.95 -3.28
C PHE A 188 13.88 26.56 -2.83
N SER A 189 14.44 26.00 -1.76
CA SER A 189 14.08 24.69 -1.22
C SER A 189 14.08 24.74 0.30
N LYS A 190 13.03 24.17 0.91
CA LYS A 190 12.88 23.94 2.35
C LYS A 190 12.70 22.44 2.64
N ARG A 191 13.43 21.59 1.92
CA ARG A 191 13.26 20.14 2.02
C ARG A 191 13.95 19.61 3.28
N SER A 192 13.20 18.93 4.14
CA SER A 192 13.78 18.12 5.21
C SER A 192 14.05 16.71 4.69
N LEU A 193 15.25 16.20 4.92
CA LEU A 193 15.56 14.78 4.74
C LEU A 193 15.33 14.06 6.06
N ASN A 194 15.07 12.75 6.00
CA ASN A 194 14.97 11.90 7.19
C ASN A 194 16.19 10.99 7.26
N ILE A 195 16.61 10.64 8.48
CA ILE A 195 17.70 9.67 8.70
C ILE A 195 17.33 8.34 8.03
N SER A 196 18.24 7.81 7.21
CA SER A 196 18.02 6.51 6.56
C SER A 196 17.93 5.38 7.58
N ARG A 197 16.92 4.52 7.43
CA ARG A 197 16.76 3.30 8.25
C ARG A 197 16.48 2.12 7.34
N SER A 198 16.94 0.95 7.72
CA SER A 198 16.68 -0.29 7.01
C SER A 198 16.41 -1.43 7.97
N ILE A 199 15.80 -2.48 7.44
CA ILE A 199 15.62 -3.76 8.10
C ILE A 199 16.21 -4.85 7.22
N ALA A 200 16.93 -5.79 7.83
CA ALA A 200 17.38 -7.00 7.18
C ALA A 200 17.01 -8.19 8.07
N ALA A 201 16.49 -9.26 7.49
CA ALA A 201 16.20 -10.47 8.24
C ALA A 201 16.44 -11.72 7.39
N HIS A 202 16.78 -12.81 8.05
CA HIS A 202 16.89 -14.13 7.47
C HIS A 202 16.23 -15.18 8.37
N ARG A 203 15.82 -16.31 7.79
CA ARG A 203 15.38 -17.51 8.52
C ARG A 203 15.61 -18.75 7.68
#